data_AF-A0AAU0KX95-F1
#
_entry.id   AF-A0AAU0KX95-F1
#
_cell.length_a   1.000
_cell.length_b   1.000
_cell.length_c   1.000
_cell.angle_alpha   90.00
_cell.angle_beta   90.00
_cell.angle_gamma   90.00
#
_symmetry.space_group_name_H-M   'P 1'
#
loop_
_entity.id
_entity.type
_entity.pdbx_description
1 polymer ?
#
loop_
_entity_poly.entity_id
_entity_poly.type
_entity_poly.pdbx_seq_one_letter_code
_entity_poly.pdbx_strand_id
1 'polypeptide(L)'
;MQKIGDVTNTADSNGEFTNGNVAQGVQPTILLAEIFNTWQRELVNIVTGSGNSLDPRDDTQLLSCLQKLFLNAANNLSEIKAAGPDAVAEAKENLGLTNVLVGPLAQATGASTSAIMSQKAVTDALATKQPKGNRRQRYFCQLTSRNLCF
;
A
#
# COMPACT_ATOMS: atom_id res chain seq x y z
N MET A 1 -17.18 20.46 -14.80
CA MET A 1 -16.82 21.87 -15.04
C MET A 1 -17.65 22.48 -16.15
N GLN A 2 -18.26 23.63 -15.87
CA GLN A 2 -18.90 24.51 -16.86
C GLN A 2 -17.86 24.95 -17.91
N LYS A 3 -18.24 24.98 -19.18
CA LYS A 3 -17.38 25.47 -20.26
C LYS A 3 -17.50 26.98 -20.43
N ILE A 4 -16.54 27.59 -21.12
CA ILE A 4 -16.57 29.03 -21.42
C ILE A 4 -17.74 29.36 -22.35
N GLY A 5 -18.04 28.49 -23.31
CA GLY A 5 -19.21 28.62 -24.19
C GLY A 5 -20.56 28.58 -23.49
N ASP A 6 -20.63 28.06 -22.25
CA ASP A 6 -21.86 28.07 -21.45
C ASP A 6 -22.08 29.42 -20.75
N VAL A 7 -21.03 30.25 -20.66
CA VAL A 7 -21.03 31.53 -19.93
C VAL A 7 -21.02 32.72 -20.88
N THR A 8 -20.39 32.58 -22.05
CA THR A 8 -20.33 33.63 -23.08
C THR A 8 -20.47 33.08 -24.49
N ASN A 9 -21.14 33.85 -25.34
CA ASN A 9 -21.27 33.59 -26.78
C ASN A 9 -20.00 33.97 -27.57
N THR A 10 -18.96 34.48 -26.90
CA THR A 10 -17.66 34.83 -27.50
C THR A 10 -16.62 33.71 -27.38
N ALA A 11 -17.05 32.51 -27.01
CA ALA A 11 -16.20 31.32 -27.03
C ALA A 11 -16.02 30.83 -28.48
N ASP A 12 -15.00 30.01 -28.71
CA ASP A 12 -14.85 29.35 -30.00
C ASP A 12 -15.91 28.25 -30.21
N SER A 13 -15.88 27.57 -31.36
CA SER A 13 -16.81 26.48 -31.67
C SER A 13 -16.70 25.27 -30.73
N ASN A 14 -15.63 25.17 -29.94
CA ASN A 14 -15.39 24.09 -28.98
C ASN A 14 -15.79 24.47 -27.54
N GLY A 15 -16.19 25.74 -27.33
CA GLY A 15 -16.53 26.30 -26.04
C GLY A 15 -15.31 26.70 -25.20
N GLU A 16 -14.19 27.02 -25.84
CA GLU A 16 -12.90 27.39 -25.24
C GLU A 16 -12.59 28.89 -25.40
N PHE A 17 -11.50 29.33 -24.78
CA PHE A 17 -11.01 30.71 -24.92
C PHE A 17 -10.43 30.94 -26.31
N THR A 18 -10.76 32.09 -26.89
CA THR A 18 -10.15 32.59 -28.11
C THR A 18 -9.55 33.99 -27.88
N ASN A 19 -8.35 34.21 -28.40
CA ASN A 19 -7.74 35.54 -28.46
C ASN A 19 -8.43 36.45 -29.51
N GLY A 20 -9.42 35.91 -30.22
CA GLY A 20 -10.04 36.57 -31.36
C GLY A 20 -9.10 36.63 -32.56
N ASN A 21 -9.65 37.03 -33.70
CA ASN A 21 -8.90 37.35 -34.90
C ASN A 21 -9.59 38.53 -35.59
N VAL A 22 -9.02 39.72 -35.43
CA VAL A 22 -9.55 40.97 -36.00
C VAL A 22 -9.64 40.92 -37.54
N ALA A 23 -8.77 40.16 -38.21
CA ALA A 23 -8.78 40.02 -39.67
C ALA A 23 -9.87 39.07 -40.18
N GLN A 24 -10.36 38.17 -39.34
CA GLN A 24 -11.44 37.22 -39.66
C GLN A 24 -12.77 37.56 -38.96
N GLY A 25 -12.86 38.71 -38.29
CA GLY A 25 -14.06 39.14 -37.59
C GLY A 25 -14.42 38.31 -36.34
N VAL A 26 -13.48 37.50 -35.82
CA VAL A 26 -13.70 36.70 -34.61
C VAL A 26 -13.37 37.57 -33.40
N GLN A 27 -14.36 37.79 -32.53
CA GLN A 27 -14.16 38.56 -31.31
C GLN A 27 -13.37 37.75 -30.26
N PRO A 28 -12.50 38.39 -29.46
CA PRO A 28 -11.86 37.74 -28.32
C PRO A 28 -12.87 37.37 -27.25
N THR A 29 -12.55 36.34 -26.46
CA THR A 29 -13.43 35.89 -25.39
C THR A 29 -13.50 36.90 -24.25
N ILE A 30 -14.72 37.25 -23.85
CA ILE A 30 -14.98 38.09 -22.68
C ILE A 30 -14.82 37.25 -21.41
N LEU A 31 -14.03 37.76 -20.46
CA LEU A 31 -13.76 37.10 -19.19
C LEU A 31 -14.83 37.49 -18.16
N LEU A 32 -15.81 36.60 -17.96
CA LEU A 32 -16.90 36.78 -16.99
C LEU A 32 -16.55 36.16 -15.63
N ALA A 33 -16.99 36.77 -14.53
CA ALA A 33 -16.71 36.26 -13.18
C ALA A 33 -17.22 34.82 -12.95
N GLU A 34 -18.29 34.42 -13.66
CA GLU A 34 -18.89 33.10 -13.52
C GLU A 34 -17.93 31.95 -13.86
N ILE A 35 -17.09 32.08 -14.90
CA ILE A 35 -16.12 31.02 -15.24
C ILE A 35 -15.02 30.88 -14.17
N PHE A 36 -14.53 32.01 -13.64
CA PHE A 36 -13.53 32.01 -12.58
C PHE A 36 -14.08 31.43 -11.27
N ASN A 37 -15.32 31.75 -10.93
CA ASN A 37 -16.00 31.18 -9.78
C ASN A 37 -16.22 29.67 -9.93
N THR A 38 -16.51 29.18 -11.13
CA THR A 38 -16.58 27.74 -11.39
C THR A 38 -15.24 27.06 -11.12
N TRP A 39 -14.13 27.59 -11.63
CA TRP A 39 -12.82 27.01 -11.34
C TRP A 39 -12.45 27.09 -9.86
N GLN A 40 -12.73 28.21 -9.20
CA GLN A 40 -12.51 28.34 -7.76
C GLN A 40 -13.29 27.27 -6.98
N ARG A 41 -14.58 27.05 -7.30
CA ARG A 41 -15.38 26.01 -6.63
C ARG A 41 -14.81 24.61 -6.84
N GLU A 42 -14.34 24.29 -8.04
CA GLU A 42 -13.78 22.97 -8.36
C GLU A 42 -12.45 22.74 -7.64
N LEU A 43 -11.58 23.75 -7.60
CA LEU A 43 -10.35 23.70 -6.80
C LEU A 43 -10.64 23.58 -5.31
N VAL A 44 -11.63 24.32 -4.80
CA VAL A 44 -12.09 24.21 -3.41
C VAL A 44 -12.59 22.80 -3.11
N ASN A 45 -13.41 22.23 -4.00
CA ASN A 45 -13.95 20.87 -3.84
C ASN A 45 -12.84 19.82 -3.78
N ILE A 46 -11.76 19.99 -4.56
CA ILE A 46 -10.59 19.11 -4.51
C ILE A 46 -9.92 19.18 -3.13
N VAL A 47 -9.67 20.39 -2.61
CA VAL A 47 -9.04 20.57 -1.28
C VAL A 47 -9.90 19.98 -0.17
N THR A 48 -11.19 20.32 -0.13
CA THR A 48 -12.11 19.80 0.90
C THR A 48 -12.34 18.29 0.75
N GLY A 49 -12.35 17.77 -0.49
CA GLY A 49 -12.49 16.35 -0.78
C GLY A 49 -11.30 15.50 -0.31
N SER A 50 -10.10 16.09 -0.22
CA SER A 50 -8.92 15.44 0.36
C SER A 50 -8.86 15.45 1.89
N GLY A 51 -9.88 16.02 2.55
CA GLY A 51 -9.92 16.19 4.00
C GLY A 51 -9.08 17.36 4.53
N ASN A 52 -8.56 18.23 3.64
CA ASN A 52 -7.89 19.46 4.04
C ASN A 52 -8.92 20.59 4.29
N SER A 53 -8.65 21.44 5.29
CA SER A 53 -9.43 22.65 5.55
C SER A 53 -8.87 23.83 4.74
N LEU A 54 -9.76 24.72 4.30
CA LEU A 54 -9.36 25.90 3.53
C LEU A 54 -8.66 26.94 4.41
N ASP A 55 -7.44 27.34 4.04
CA ASP A 55 -6.71 28.44 4.68
C ASP A 55 -6.36 29.55 3.67
N PRO A 56 -6.88 30.78 3.81
CA PRO A 56 -6.53 31.90 2.95
C PRO A 56 -5.05 32.32 2.97
N ARG A 57 -4.26 31.84 3.93
CA ARG A 57 -2.83 32.17 4.07
C ARG A 57 -1.90 31.11 3.49
N ASP A 58 -2.44 30.00 3.01
CA ASP A 58 -1.66 28.88 2.48
C ASP A 58 -1.91 28.66 0.99
N ASP A 59 -0.92 28.96 0.16
CA ASP A 59 -0.96 28.74 -1.29
C ASP A 59 -0.54 27.31 -1.69
N THR A 60 -0.19 26.45 -0.73
CA THR A 60 0.29 25.08 -0.96
C THR A 60 -0.79 23.99 -0.80
N GLN A 61 -2.04 24.39 -0.54
CA GLN A 61 -3.15 23.46 -0.26
C GLN A 61 -3.42 22.47 -1.39
N LEU A 62 -3.36 22.93 -2.64
CA LEU A 62 -3.52 22.06 -3.81
C LEU A 62 -2.37 21.05 -3.93
N LEU A 63 -1.14 21.46 -3.65
CA LEU A 63 0.02 20.57 -3.67
C LEU A 63 -0.12 19.48 -2.59
N SER A 64 -0.49 19.86 -1.37
CA SER A 64 -0.74 18.93 -0.27
C SER A 64 -1.86 17.93 -0.61
N CYS A 65 -2.94 18.42 -1.21
CA CYS A 65 -4.04 17.58 -1.68
C CYS A 65 -3.57 16.54 -2.71
N LEU A 66 -2.82 16.95 -3.73
CA LEU A 66 -2.32 16.04 -4.76
C LEU A 66 -1.37 14.99 -4.16
N GLN A 67 -0.52 15.37 -3.20
CA GLN A 67 0.35 14.44 -2.49
C GLN A 67 -0.43 13.40 -1.66
N LYS A 68 -1.64 13.72 -1.20
CA LYS A 68 -2.52 12.78 -0.50
C LYS A 68 -3.31 11.86 -1.44
N LEU A 69 -3.72 12.38 -2.60
CA LEU A 69 -4.54 11.64 -3.56
C LEU A 69 -3.73 10.61 -4.36
N PHE A 70 -2.44 10.87 -4.60
CA PHE A 70 -1.57 9.95 -5.35
C PHE A 70 -0.70 9.14 -4.41
N LEU A 71 -0.51 7.86 -4.74
CA LEU A 71 0.42 6.99 -4.02
C LEU A 71 1.84 7.54 -4.12
N ASN A 72 2.49 7.72 -2.97
CA ASN A 72 3.86 8.14 -2.95
C ASN A 72 4.78 6.98 -3.34
N ALA A 73 5.31 7.00 -4.58
CA ALA A 73 6.18 5.94 -5.11
C ALA A 73 7.47 5.73 -4.29
N ALA A 74 7.90 6.70 -3.48
CA ALA A 74 9.06 6.56 -2.62
C ALA A 74 8.75 5.80 -1.31
N ASN A 75 7.48 5.71 -0.89
CA ASN A 75 7.08 5.05 0.36
C ASN A 75 5.67 4.44 0.25
N ASN A 76 5.59 3.35 -0.53
CA ASN A 76 4.35 2.61 -0.75
C ASN A 76 3.70 2.21 0.60
N LEU A 77 2.38 2.37 0.71
CA LEU A 77 1.54 1.97 1.86
C LEU A 77 1.67 2.87 3.11
N SER A 78 2.39 3.99 3.02
CA SER A 78 2.49 4.95 4.13
C SER A 78 1.13 5.59 4.47
N GLU A 79 0.25 5.72 3.47
CA GLU A 79 -1.10 6.27 3.57
C GLU A 79 -2.03 5.34 4.36
N ILE A 80 -1.91 4.02 4.14
CA ILE A 80 -2.67 3.01 4.89
C ILE A 80 -2.28 3.04 6.37
N LYS A 81 -1.00 3.20 6.67
CA LYS A 81 -0.51 3.37 8.04
C LYS A 81 -1.07 4.64 8.69
N ALA A 82 -1.12 5.74 7.94
CA ALA A 82 -1.67 7.01 8.43
C ALA A 82 -3.18 6.97 8.64
N ALA A 83 -3.92 6.21 7.84
CA ALA A 83 -5.37 6.02 7.96
C ALA A 83 -5.78 5.27 9.25
N GLY A 84 -4.85 4.53 9.87
CA GLY A 84 -5.03 3.95 11.20
C GLY A 84 -5.09 2.42 11.22
N PRO A 85 -5.30 1.83 12.41
CA PRO A 85 -5.21 0.38 12.60
C PRO A 85 -6.27 -0.41 11.81
N ASP A 86 -7.47 0.15 11.61
CA ASP A 86 -8.55 -0.51 10.87
C ASP A 86 -8.22 -0.64 9.38
N ALA A 87 -7.73 0.44 8.76
CA ALA A 87 -7.27 0.43 7.37
C ALA A 87 -6.10 -0.53 7.16
N VAL A 88 -5.19 -0.63 8.14
CA VAL A 88 -4.10 -1.62 8.12
C VAL A 88 -4.62 -3.05 8.22
N ALA A 89 -5.66 -3.30 9.01
CA ALA A 89 -6.27 -4.63 9.13
C ALA A 89 -6.96 -5.04 7.82
N GLU A 90 -7.75 -4.15 7.23
CA GLU A 90 -8.41 -4.36 5.95
C GLU A 90 -7.41 -4.58 4.81
N ALA A 91 -6.33 -3.78 4.76
CA ALA A 91 -5.27 -3.96 3.78
C ALA A 91 -4.59 -5.33 3.90
N LYS A 92 -4.37 -5.83 5.12
CA LYS A 92 -3.83 -7.18 5.35
C LYS A 92 -4.78 -8.26 4.88
N GLU A 93 -6.09 -8.08 5.08
CA GLU A 93 -7.12 -9.00 4.61
C GLU A 93 -7.17 -9.04 3.08
N ASN A 94 -7.21 -7.88 2.43
CA ASN A 94 -7.23 -7.75 0.97
C ASN A 94 -5.99 -8.36 0.31
N LEU A 95 -4.84 -8.33 0.99
CA LEU A 95 -3.59 -8.97 0.55
C LEU A 95 -3.47 -10.45 0.95
N GLY A 96 -4.45 -11.02 1.66
CA GLY A 96 -4.44 -12.41 2.12
C GLY A 96 -3.40 -12.72 3.20
N LEU A 97 -2.90 -11.70 3.91
CA LEU A 97 -1.82 -11.81 4.90
C LEU A 97 -2.31 -12.24 6.30
N THR A 98 -3.62 -12.29 6.53
CA THR A 98 -4.27 -12.62 7.81
C THR A 98 -3.90 -14.01 8.34
N ASN A 99 -3.64 -14.98 7.46
CA ASN A 99 -3.32 -16.36 7.84
C ASN A 99 -1.81 -16.70 7.76
N VAL A 100 -0.97 -15.77 7.26
CA VAL A 100 0.44 -16.08 7.01
C VAL A 100 1.32 -15.71 8.20
N LEU A 101 1.18 -14.53 8.83
CA LEU A 101 2.12 -14.07 9.86
C LEU A 101 1.55 -12.93 10.75
N VAL A 102 1.03 -13.23 11.96
CA VAL A 102 0.68 -12.18 12.97
C VAL A 102 1.30 -12.42 14.36
N GLY A 103 2.15 -13.45 14.55
CA GLY A 103 2.86 -13.68 15.83
C GLY A 103 4.19 -14.39 15.63
N PRO A 104 5.02 -14.57 16.70
CA PRO A 104 6.11 -15.55 16.62
C PRO A 104 5.50 -16.84 16.12
N LEU A 105 6.14 -17.50 15.15
CA LEU A 105 5.68 -18.76 14.55
C LEU A 105 5.48 -19.81 15.65
N ALA A 106 4.33 -19.78 16.34
CA ALA A 106 3.84 -20.82 17.21
C ALA A 106 3.29 -21.93 16.33
N GLN A 107 4.17 -22.46 15.47
CA GLN A 107 3.89 -23.63 14.68
C GLN A 107 4.03 -24.82 15.62
N ALA A 108 2.90 -25.25 16.17
CA ALA A 108 2.81 -26.57 16.76
C ALA A 108 3.09 -27.61 15.65
N THR A 109 3.72 -28.73 16.01
CA THR A 109 3.77 -29.91 15.15
C THR A 109 2.35 -30.44 14.98
N GLY A 110 1.67 -30.00 13.93
CA GLY A 110 0.31 -30.40 13.59
C GLY A 110 0.26 -30.98 12.18
N ALA A 111 -0.61 -31.96 11.98
CA ALA A 111 -0.78 -32.75 10.75
C ALA A 111 -1.41 -31.97 9.58
N SER A 112 -0.93 -30.74 9.33
CA SER A 112 -1.48 -29.86 8.30
C SER A 112 -0.83 -30.12 6.93
N THR A 113 -1.65 -30.32 5.90
CA THR A 113 -1.22 -30.39 4.49
C THR A 113 -1.18 -29.00 3.83
N SER A 114 -1.47 -27.93 4.57
CA SER A 114 -1.67 -26.57 4.03
C SER A 114 -0.92 -25.45 4.77
N ALA A 115 -0.20 -25.75 5.86
CA ALA A 115 0.60 -24.76 6.59
C ALA A 115 2.11 -25.07 6.51
N ILE A 116 2.95 -24.02 6.52
CA ILE A 116 4.41 -24.16 6.58
C ILE A 116 4.80 -24.78 7.93
N MET A 117 5.56 -25.87 7.93
CA MET A 117 6.15 -26.45 9.16
C MET A 117 7.52 -25.82 9.46
N SER A 118 7.76 -25.45 10.72
CA SER A 118 9.03 -24.85 11.15
C SER A 118 10.06 -25.96 11.30
N GLN A 119 11.21 -25.79 10.67
CA GLN A 119 12.32 -26.73 10.81
C GLN A 119 12.76 -26.88 12.27
N LYS A 120 12.60 -25.83 13.10
CA LYS A 120 12.83 -25.92 14.54
C LYS A 120 11.80 -26.78 15.26
N ALA A 121 10.51 -26.62 14.96
CA ALA A 121 9.45 -27.45 15.54
C ALA A 121 9.64 -28.94 15.19
N VAL A 122 10.03 -29.22 13.94
CA VAL A 122 10.36 -30.58 13.49
C VAL A 122 11.61 -31.12 14.20
N THR A 123 12.64 -30.30 14.38
CA THR A 123 13.90 -30.70 15.04
C THR A 123 13.68 -30.96 16.53
N ASP A 124 12.91 -30.11 17.22
CA ASP A 124 12.56 -30.28 18.63
C ASP A 124 11.71 -31.55 18.84
N ALA A 125 10.70 -31.79 17.99
CA ALA A 125 9.91 -33.01 18.02
C ALA A 125 10.79 -34.25 17.76
N LEU A 126 11.68 -34.20 16.78
CA LEU A 126 12.61 -35.30 16.50
C LEU A 126 13.57 -35.54 17.67
N ALA A 127 14.04 -34.48 18.35
CA ALA A 127 14.88 -34.58 19.53
C ALA A 127 14.17 -35.24 20.72
N THR A 128 12.85 -35.05 20.86
CA THR A 128 12.04 -35.77 21.87
C THR A 128 11.79 -37.24 21.51
N LYS A 129 11.78 -37.58 20.21
CA LYS A 129 11.62 -38.96 19.72
C LYS A 129 12.95 -39.72 19.63
N GLN A 130 14.10 -39.04 19.61
CA GLN A 130 15.39 -39.69 19.74
C GLN A 130 15.59 -40.17 21.18
N PRO A 131 15.81 -41.49 21.42
CA PRO A 131 16.18 -41.97 22.74
C PRO A 131 17.54 -41.37 23.12
N LYS A 132 17.60 -40.67 24.26
CA LYS A 132 18.81 -40.00 24.80
C LYS A 132 19.99 -40.94 25.14
N GLY A 133 19.94 -42.22 24.74
CA GLY A 133 20.93 -43.24 25.13
C GLY A 133 21.84 -43.81 24.03
N ASN A 134 21.50 -43.73 22.73
CA ASN A 134 22.15 -44.60 21.73
C ASN A 134 23.03 -43.91 20.68
N ARG A 135 23.76 -42.84 21.05
CA ARG A 135 24.86 -42.31 20.20
C ARG A 135 26.24 -42.91 20.53
N ARG A 136 26.31 -44.05 21.22
CA ARG A 136 27.58 -44.72 21.58
C ARG A 136 27.60 -46.24 21.31
N GLN A 137 27.02 -46.70 20.20
CA GLN A 137 27.21 -48.09 19.74
C GLN A 137 27.66 -48.20 18.28
N ARG A 138 28.40 -47.21 17.76
CA ARG A 138 29.07 -47.36 16.46
C ARG A 138 30.60 -47.53 16.52
N TYR A 139 31.24 -47.50 17.69
CA TYR A 139 32.71 -47.58 17.78
C TYR A 139 33.25 -48.27 19.05
N PHE A 140 32.74 -49.44 19.44
CA PHE A 140 33.39 -50.25 20.49
C PHE A 140 33.19 -51.76 20.30
N CYS A 141 33.58 -52.27 19.12
CA CYS A 141 34.02 -53.66 18.96
C CYS A 141 35.54 -53.64 18.78
N GLN A 142 36.23 -53.12 19.79
CA GLN A 142 37.63 -53.37 20.07
C GLN A 142 37.65 -53.77 21.56
N LEU A 143 38.36 -54.84 21.90
CA LEU A 143 38.70 -55.29 23.28
C LEU A 143 37.94 -56.46 23.93
N THR A 144 37.60 -57.55 23.23
CA THR A 144 37.56 -58.90 23.88
C THR A 144 37.81 -60.05 22.89
N SER A 145 39.05 -60.20 22.42
CA SER A 145 39.52 -61.47 21.80
C SER A 145 41.00 -61.77 22.08
N ARG A 146 41.53 -61.26 23.20
CA ARG A 146 42.78 -61.75 23.80
C ARG A 146 42.49 -62.32 25.17
N ASN A 147 42.16 -63.62 25.21
CA ASN A 147 42.54 -64.57 26.27
C ASN A 147 41.86 -65.90 25.98
N LEU A 148 42.58 -66.79 25.30
CA LEU A 148 42.44 -68.25 25.34
C LEU A 148 43.68 -68.82 24.63
N CYS A 149 44.80 -68.87 25.37
CA CYS A 149 45.87 -69.84 25.12
C CYS A 149 45.66 -70.97 26.14
N PHE A 150 45.34 -72.15 25.65
CA PHE A 150 45.74 -73.44 26.22
C PHE A 150 46.68 -74.08 25.20
#